data_AF-A0A397UX03-F1
#
_entry.id   AF-A0A397UX03-F1
#
_cell.length_a   1.000
_cell.length_b   1.000
_cell.length_c   1.000
_cell.angle_alpha   90.00
_cell.angle_beta   90.00
_cell.angle_gamma   90.00
#
_symmetry.space_group_name_H-M   'P 1'
#
loop_
_entity.id
_entity.type
_entity.pdbx_description
1 polymer ?
#
loop_
_entity_poly.entity_id
_entity_poly.type
_entity_poly.pdbx_seq_one_letter_code
_entity_poly.pdbx_strand_id
1 'polypeptide(L)'
;MNKKYISFILIILIIVENAFTQSIITKTYNVDKAITYWTREKMLNAKPLHLPNKEFKFKNKAISSGEKDNFFTIASDPIISESKVNAPFLVEIKPESDDNTPLAVGILFFTLSNEDLQCTASVITTENGNSGITAAHCLYYEGNYTENLMFCPGYNNGTESFLGKIAIANTKIPDTWINSDDDDYAGLKFDFNGSLQRQAGSFSGV
;
A
#
# COMPACT_ATOMS: atom_id res chain seq x y z
N MET A 1 -27.47 36.49 -24.62
CA MET A 1 -26.44 35.44 -24.76
C MET A 1 -26.93 34.42 -25.78
N ASN A 2 -26.19 34.15 -26.86
CA ASN A 2 -26.66 33.36 -27.99
C ASN A 2 -26.68 31.85 -27.63
N LYS A 3 -27.82 31.17 -27.82
CA LYS A 3 -27.97 29.73 -27.51
C LYS A 3 -26.90 28.85 -28.17
N LYS A 4 -26.41 29.23 -29.37
CA LYS A 4 -25.32 28.52 -30.05
C LYS A 4 -23.97 28.66 -29.32
N TYR A 5 -23.69 29.82 -28.74
CA TYR A 5 -22.49 30.06 -27.94
C TYR A 5 -22.52 29.29 -26.62
N ILE A 6 -23.68 29.23 -25.96
CA ILE A 6 -23.86 28.44 -24.73
C ILE A 6 -23.64 26.95 -25.01
N SER A 7 -24.19 26.43 -26.11
CA SER A 7 -23.98 25.04 -26.52
C SER A 7 -22.51 24.72 -26.82
N PHE A 8 -21.79 25.65 -27.46
CA PHE A 8 -20.38 25.46 -27.79
C PHE A 8 -19.49 25.46 -26.54
N ILE A 9 -19.76 26.36 -25.59
CA ILE A 9 -19.05 26.40 -24.30
C ILE A 9 -19.30 25.11 -23.50
N LEU A 10 -20.53 24.61 -23.45
CA LEU A 10 -20.84 23.35 -22.76
C LEU A 10 -20.13 22.14 -23.39
N ILE A 11 -20.06 22.07 -24.72
CA ILE A 11 -19.33 21.00 -25.43
C ILE A 11 -17.84 21.08 -25.12
N ILE A 12 -17.24 22.27 -25.14
CA ILE A 12 -15.83 22.46 -24.79
C ILE A 12 -15.57 22.07 -23.33
N LEU A 13 -16.44 22.47 -22.40
CA LEU A 13 -16.29 22.09 -20.99
C LEU A 13 -16.35 20.58 -20.80
N ILE A 14 -17.28 19.88 -21.47
CA ILE A 14 -17.35 18.40 -21.42
C ILE A 14 -16.09 17.76 -22.02
N ILE A 15 -15.56 18.30 -23.13
CA ILE A 15 -14.32 17.80 -23.74
C ILE A 15 -13.12 18.03 -22.80
N VAL A 16 -13.04 19.20 -22.16
CA VAL A 16 -11.98 19.53 -21.21
C VAL A 16 -12.09 18.66 -19.96
N GLU A 17 -13.28 18.49 -19.38
CA GLU A 17 -13.51 17.62 -18.23
C GLU A 17 -13.08 16.17 -18.53
N ASN A 18 -13.40 15.65 -19.71
CA ASN A 18 -12.99 14.29 -20.11
C ASN A 18 -11.50 14.18 -20.52
N ALA A 19 -10.86 15.26 -20.97
CA ALA A 19 -9.46 15.25 -21.39
C ALA A 19 -8.47 15.23 -20.22
N PHE A 20 -8.91 15.56 -19.00
CA PHE A 20 -8.06 15.65 -17.80
C PHE A 20 -8.36 14.60 -16.73
N THR A 21 -9.31 13.69 -16.96
CA THR A 21 -9.53 12.56 -16.05
C THR A 21 -8.69 11.37 -16.47
N GLN A 22 -7.63 11.04 -15.71
CA GLN A 22 -6.98 9.72 -15.81
C GLN A 22 -8.03 8.66 -15.48
N SER A 23 -8.20 7.68 -16.37
CA SER A 23 -9.15 6.60 -16.13
C SER A 23 -8.50 5.59 -15.18
N ILE A 24 -9.23 5.21 -14.13
CA ILE A 24 -8.74 4.27 -13.12
C ILE A 24 -9.48 2.95 -13.28
N ILE A 25 -8.72 1.88 -13.53
CA ILE A 25 -9.24 0.52 -13.64
C ILE A 25 -9.32 -0.09 -12.24
N THR A 26 -10.50 -0.57 -11.86
CA THR A 26 -10.73 -1.27 -10.60
C THR A 26 -10.78 -2.77 -10.81
N LYS A 27 -9.97 -3.52 -10.06
CA LYS A 27 -9.96 -4.99 -10.07
C LYS A 27 -10.34 -5.53 -8.69
N THR A 28 -11.35 -6.40 -8.62
CA THR A 28 -11.79 -7.06 -7.39
C THR A 28 -11.20 -8.47 -7.28
N TYR A 29 -10.91 -8.90 -6.05
CA TYR A 29 -10.27 -10.18 -5.75
C TYR A 29 -11.12 -11.07 -4.86
N ASN A 30 -10.84 -12.37 -4.90
CA ASN A 30 -11.41 -13.34 -3.97
C ASN A 30 -10.53 -13.41 -2.71
N VAL A 31 -11.02 -12.79 -1.63
CA VAL A 31 -10.29 -12.67 -0.37
C VAL A 31 -10.09 -14.02 0.33
N ASP A 32 -11.08 -14.91 0.30
CA ASP A 32 -11.00 -16.24 0.92
C ASP A 32 -9.92 -17.11 0.25
N LYS A 33 -9.83 -17.03 -1.08
CA LYS A 33 -8.76 -17.70 -1.85
C LYS A 33 -7.39 -17.18 -1.42
N ALA A 34 -7.21 -15.87 -1.28
CA ALA A 34 -5.93 -15.29 -0.87
C ALA A 34 -5.53 -15.70 0.56
N ILE A 35 -6.48 -15.67 1.51
CA ILE A 35 -6.26 -16.06 2.91
C ILE A 35 -5.82 -17.52 3.02
N THR A 36 -6.46 -18.41 2.26
CA THR A 36 -6.14 -19.85 2.28
C THR A 36 -4.87 -20.19 1.52
N TYR A 37 -4.50 -19.39 0.51
CA TYR A 37 -3.30 -19.60 -0.30
C TYR A 37 -2.00 -19.36 0.50
N TRP A 38 -1.93 -18.27 1.27
CA TRP A 38 -0.70 -17.84 1.93
C TRP A 38 -0.46 -18.54 3.27
N THR A 39 0.44 -19.53 3.23
CA THR A 39 1.05 -20.13 4.42
C THR A 39 2.29 -19.34 4.83
N ARG A 40 2.73 -19.52 6.09
CA ARG A 40 4.00 -18.96 6.58
C ARG A 40 5.19 -19.37 5.70
N GLU A 41 5.23 -20.62 5.28
CA GLU A 41 6.28 -21.14 4.39
C GLU A 41 6.28 -20.43 3.04
N LYS A 42 5.11 -20.23 2.43
CA LYS A 42 5.01 -19.50 1.16
C LYS A 42 5.44 -18.04 1.31
N MET A 43 4.99 -17.35 2.35
CA MET A 43 5.38 -15.96 2.62
C MET A 43 6.89 -15.83 2.87
N LEU A 44 7.51 -16.81 3.56
CA LEU A 44 8.95 -16.81 3.81
C LEU A 44 9.78 -17.01 2.53
N ASN A 45 9.25 -17.77 1.57
CA ASN A 45 9.92 -18.12 0.32
C ASN A 45 9.50 -17.24 -0.88
N ALA A 46 8.59 -16.28 -0.69
CA ALA A 46 8.16 -15.36 -1.73
C ALA A 46 9.35 -14.52 -2.22
N LYS A 47 9.53 -14.44 -3.55
CA LYS A 47 10.67 -13.75 -4.14
C LYS A 47 10.33 -12.28 -4.38
N PRO A 48 11.26 -11.33 -4.18
CA PRO A 48 11.06 -9.97 -4.67
C PRO A 48 10.73 -9.98 -6.17
N LEU A 49 9.73 -9.21 -6.58
CA LEU A 49 9.49 -8.96 -8.00
C LEU A 49 10.68 -8.17 -8.55
N HIS A 50 11.51 -8.83 -9.37
CA HIS A 50 12.62 -8.19 -10.05
C HIS A 50 12.14 -7.66 -11.40
N LEU A 51 12.15 -6.34 -11.54
CA LEU A 51 11.94 -5.72 -12.84
C LEU A 51 13.24 -5.87 -13.66
N PRO A 52 13.17 -6.31 -14.93
CA PRO A 52 14.33 -6.28 -15.81
C PRO A 52 14.82 -4.84 -15.90
N ASN A 53 16.11 -4.65 -15.66
CA ASN A 53 16.75 -3.33 -15.60
C ASN A 53 16.36 -2.46 -16.81
N LYS A 54 15.43 -1.53 -16.63
CA LYS A 54 15.48 -0.26 -17.36
C LYS A 54 16.75 0.39 -16.81
N GLU A 55 17.84 0.47 -17.59
CA GLU A 55 19.15 0.95 -17.14
C GLU A 55 19.03 2.28 -16.35
N PHE A 56 18.88 2.20 -15.03
CA PHE A 56 19.08 3.36 -14.18
C PHE A 56 20.59 3.51 -14.02
N LYS A 57 21.18 4.41 -14.79
CA LYS A 57 22.58 4.83 -14.63
C LYS A 57 22.71 5.60 -13.32
N PHE A 58 22.75 4.88 -12.20
CA PHE A 58 23.14 5.45 -10.92
C PHE A 58 24.64 5.78 -10.99
N LYS A 59 24.98 7.06 -11.07
CA LYS A 59 26.34 7.52 -10.76
C LYS A 59 26.53 7.33 -9.26
N ASN A 60 27.12 6.21 -8.87
CA ASN A 60 27.49 5.94 -7.48
C ASN A 60 28.52 6.98 -7.02
N LYS A 61 28.07 8.04 -6.36
CA LYS A 61 28.94 8.79 -5.44
C LYS A 61 28.89 8.01 -4.13
N ALA A 62 29.96 7.26 -3.86
CA ALA A 62 30.11 6.57 -2.58
C ALA A 62 30.00 7.59 -1.44
N ILE A 63 28.94 7.49 -0.64
CA ILE A 63 28.86 8.12 0.68
C ILE A 63 29.37 7.06 1.64
N SER A 64 30.46 7.38 2.33
CA SER A 64 31.06 6.53 3.34
C SER A 64 30.05 6.23 4.45
N SER A 65 29.95 4.94 4.79
CA SER A 65 29.30 4.44 6.00
C SER A 65 29.79 5.19 7.23
N GLY A 66 28.96 6.09 7.76
CA GLY A 66 29.38 6.97 8.84
C GLY A 66 28.28 7.81 9.45
N GLU A 67 27.02 7.39 9.42
CA GLU A 67 25.98 7.98 10.26
C GLU A 67 24.86 6.96 10.44
N LYS A 68 24.63 6.51 11.69
CA LYS A 68 23.42 5.74 12.03
C LYS A 68 22.30 6.75 12.15
N ASP A 69 21.80 7.18 11.00
CA ASP A 69 20.60 7.98 10.94
C ASP A 69 19.45 7.03 11.25
N ASN A 70 19.00 7.03 12.50
CA ASN A 70 17.76 6.39 12.88
C ASN A 70 16.63 7.18 12.21
N PHE A 71 16.33 6.83 10.95
CA PHE A 71 15.23 7.40 10.15
C PHE A 71 13.89 7.36 10.90
N PHE A 72 13.77 6.45 11.87
CA PHE A 72 12.68 6.36 12.84
C PHE A 72 13.09 6.95 14.20
N THR A 73 13.31 8.27 14.28
CA THR A 73 13.26 8.98 15.56
C THR A 73 11.90 9.68 15.61
N ILE A 74 10.95 9.09 16.33
CA ILE A 74 9.65 9.73 16.58
C ILE A 74 9.95 10.96 17.44
N ALA A 75 9.78 12.16 16.87
CA ALA A 75 9.69 13.37 17.66
C ALA A 75 8.44 13.23 18.54
N SER A 76 8.65 12.84 19.80
CA SER A 76 7.62 12.92 20.82
C SER A 76 7.47 14.39 21.17
N ASP A 77 6.44 15.04 20.62
CA ASP A 77 6.00 16.32 21.17
C ASP A 77 5.58 16.13 22.65
N PRO A 78 5.88 17.08 23.55
CA PRO A 78 5.68 16.88 24.98
C PRO A 78 4.20 16.99 25.41
N ILE A 79 3.86 16.02 26.27
CA ILE A 79 2.66 15.72 27.08
C ILE A 79 1.92 16.93 27.70
N ILE A 80 0.57 16.88 27.75
CA ILE A 80 -0.30 17.38 28.85
C ILE A 80 -1.59 16.52 28.86
N SER A 81 -2.21 16.01 29.93
CA SER A 81 -1.93 15.92 31.37
C SER A 81 -2.56 14.63 31.93
N GLU A 82 -2.10 14.24 33.11
CA GLU A 82 -2.64 13.19 33.96
C GLU A 82 -4.18 13.15 34.06
N SER A 83 -4.75 11.95 34.01
CA SER A 83 -5.96 11.65 34.79
C SER A 83 -5.86 10.23 35.36
N LYS A 84 -5.85 10.15 36.69
CA LYS A 84 -5.93 8.90 37.45
C LYS A 84 -7.30 8.26 37.21
N VAL A 85 -7.33 7.08 36.62
CA VAL A 85 -8.47 6.16 36.75
C VAL A 85 -7.93 4.76 36.99
N ASN A 86 -8.17 4.23 38.21
CA ASN A 86 -7.91 2.84 38.55
C ASN A 86 -8.85 1.94 37.73
N ALA A 87 -8.31 1.15 36.80
CA ALA A 87 -9.01 0.03 36.17
C ALA A 87 -8.25 -1.28 36.44
N PRO A 88 -8.96 -2.38 36.77
CA PRO A 88 -8.32 -3.62 37.19
C PRO A 88 -7.64 -4.31 36.01
N PHE A 89 -6.38 -4.69 36.23
CA PHE A 89 -5.55 -5.66 35.50
C PHE A 89 -6.14 -6.20 34.18
N LEU A 90 -5.90 -5.49 33.09
CA LEU A 90 -5.91 -6.11 31.76
C LEU A 90 -4.54 -6.77 31.57
N VAL A 91 -4.55 -8.07 31.30
CA VAL A 91 -3.36 -8.80 30.84
C VAL A 91 -2.98 -8.24 29.48
N GLU A 92 -1.99 -7.35 29.48
CA GLU A 92 -1.37 -6.84 28.27
C GLU A 92 -0.52 -7.98 27.70
N ILE A 93 -1.10 -8.76 26.78
CA ILE A 93 -0.30 -9.64 25.93
C ILE A 93 0.48 -8.71 25.00
N LYS A 94 1.69 -8.33 25.41
CA LYS A 94 2.66 -7.62 24.57
C LYS A 94 3.18 -8.62 23.54
N PRO A 95 2.84 -8.51 22.25
CA PRO A 95 3.55 -9.29 21.24
C PRO A 95 4.93 -8.66 21.05
N GLU A 96 5.93 -9.51 20.90
CA GLU A 96 7.35 -9.20 20.75
C GLU A 96 7.68 -8.58 19.38
N SER A 97 6.89 -7.58 18.94
CA SER A 97 7.29 -6.70 17.85
C SER A 97 8.09 -5.56 18.44
N ASP A 98 9.33 -5.39 17.98
CA ASP A 98 10.16 -4.22 18.24
C ASP A 98 9.31 -2.96 18.10
N ASP A 99 9.24 -2.17 19.17
CA ASP A 99 8.45 -0.94 19.36
C ASP A 99 8.62 0.06 18.20
N ASN A 100 9.70 -0.07 17.44
CA ASN A 100 10.03 0.81 16.31
C ASN A 100 9.60 0.31 14.93
N THR A 101 8.90 -0.82 14.81
CA THR A 101 8.49 -1.34 13.48
C THR A 101 7.31 -0.53 12.93
N PRO A 102 7.46 0.19 11.79
CA PRO A 102 6.37 0.97 11.22
C PRO A 102 5.29 0.05 10.65
N LEU A 103 4.23 -0.18 11.41
CA LEU A 103 3.12 -1.06 10.99
C LEU A 103 2.35 -0.51 9.78
N ALA A 104 2.47 0.79 9.49
CA ALA A 104 1.91 1.40 8.29
C ALA A 104 2.58 0.88 7.01
N VAL A 105 3.77 0.28 7.09
CA VAL A 105 4.50 -0.32 5.97
C VAL A 105 4.53 -1.83 6.14
N GLY A 106 4.44 -2.56 5.03
CA GLY A 106 4.49 -4.01 5.07
C GLY A 106 4.77 -4.64 3.72
N ILE A 107 4.94 -5.95 3.74
CA ILE A 107 5.13 -6.74 2.54
C ILE A 107 3.77 -7.00 1.88
N LEU A 108 3.70 -6.78 0.57
CA LEU A 108 2.57 -7.16 -0.27
C LEU A 108 2.94 -8.43 -1.02
N PHE A 109 2.38 -9.56 -0.59
CA PHE A 109 2.50 -10.84 -1.25
C PHE A 109 1.44 -11.00 -2.33
N PHE A 110 1.82 -11.63 -3.44
CA PHE A 110 0.92 -11.94 -4.54
C PHE A 110 1.50 -13.07 -5.38
N THR A 111 0.67 -13.62 -6.26
CA THR A 111 1.12 -14.57 -7.26
C THR A 111 1.04 -13.97 -8.64
N LEU A 112 2.06 -14.20 -9.47
CA LEU A 112 2.09 -13.79 -10.88
C LEU A 112 2.71 -14.92 -11.68
N SER A 113 2.08 -15.33 -12.78
CA SER A 113 2.61 -16.39 -13.66
C SER A 113 2.99 -17.69 -12.90
N ASN A 114 2.20 -18.05 -11.88
CA ASN A 114 2.41 -19.19 -10.97
C ASN A 114 3.63 -19.10 -10.02
N GLU A 115 4.25 -17.92 -9.88
CA GLU A 115 5.28 -17.68 -8.88
C GLU A 115 4.74 -16.91 -7.67
N ASP A 116 5.25 -17.25 -6.48
CA ASP A 116 5.01 -16.52 -5.23
C ASP A 116 5.99 -15.33 -5.16
N LEU A 117 5.45 -14.12 -5.23
CA LEU A 117 6.22 -12.88 -5.30
C LEU A 117 5.85 -11.90 -4.19
N GLN A 118 6.73 -10.93 -3.97
CA GLN A 118 6.52 -9.86 -3.01
C GLN A 118 6.96 -8.48 -3.52
N CYS A 119 6.22 -7.47 -3.09
CA CYS A 119 6.53 -6.05 -3.15
C CYS A 119 6.38 -5.44 -1.74
N THR A 120 6.45 -4.11 -1.64
CA THR A 120 6.06 -3.35 -0.45
C THR A 120 4.77 -2.59 -0.72
N ALA A 121 3.95 -2.41 0.32
CA ALA A 121 2.82 -1.48 0.29
C ALA A 121 2.78 -0.66 1.58
N SER A 122 1.98 0.39 1.59
CA SER A 122 1.78 1.21 2.78
C SER A 122 0.33 1.65 2.97
N VAL A 123 -0.08 1.79 4.22
CA VAL A 123 -1.39 2.32 4.60
C VAL A 123 -1.38 3.83 4.46
N ILE A 124 -2.42 4.37 3.81
CA ILE A 124 -2.59 5.82 3.63
C ILE A 124 -3.85 6.31 4.33
N THR A 125 -3.80 7.56 4.76
CA THR A 125 -4.91 8.21 5.45
C THR A 125 -6.05 8.46 4.47
N THR A 126 -7.21 7.88 4.74
CA THR A 126 -8.43 8.06 3.96
C THR A 126 -9.65 8.06 4.88
N GLU A 127 -10.77 8.63 4.42
CA GLU A 127 -12.02 8.63 5.20
C GLU A 127 -12.48 7.22 5.60
N ASN A 128 -12.23 6.23 4.73
CA ASN A 128 -12.66 4.86 4.94
C ASN A 128 -11.70 4.04 5.84
N GLY A 129 -10.52 4.56 6.15
CA GLY A 129 -9.56 3.95 7.06
C GLY A 129 -8.80 2.70 6.58
N ASN A 130 -9.14 2.15 5.41
CA ASN A 130 -8.71 0.84 4.93
C ASN A 130 -8.19 0.93 3.49
N SER A 131 -7.37 1.95 3.22
CA SER A 131 -6.75 2.16 1.91
C SER A 131 -5.24 2.21 2.02
N GLY A 132 -4.57 1.75 0.97
CA GLY A 132 -3.12 1.73 0.86
C GLY A 132 -2.64 2.11 -0.52
N ILE A 133 -1.32 2.23 -0.67
CA ILE A 133 -0.63 2.51 -1.92
C ILE A 133 0.48 1.48 -2.17
N THR A 134 0.72 1.17 -3.44
CA THR A 134 1.82 0.35 -3.95
C THR A 134 2.19 0.83 -5.36
N ALA A 135 3.21 0.24 -5.97
CA ALA A 135 3.49 0.42 -7.40
C ALA A 135 2.47 -0.35 -8.26
N ALA A 136 2.15 0.17 -9.43
CA ALA A 136 1.21 -0.44 -10.36
C ALA A 136 1.77 -1.74 -10.95
N HIS A 137 3.09 -1.83 -11.17
CA HIS A 137 3.77 -3.05 -11.61
C HIS A 137 3.63 -4.21 -10.63
N CYS A 138 3.38 -3.96 -9.35
CA CYS A 138 3.11 -5.02 -8.37
C CYS A 138 1.71 -5.62 -8.51
N LEU A 139 0.83 -5.00 -9.31
CA LEU A 139 -0.57 -5.40 -9.49
C LEU A 139 -0.88 -5.86 -10.91
N TYR A 140 -0.17 -5.30 -11.88
CA TYR A 140 -0.27 -5.67 -13.29
C TYR A 140 1.12 -5.58 -13.93
N TYR A 141 1.63 -6.69 -14.47
CA TYR A 141 2.95 -6.74 -15.09
C TYR A 141 2.95 -7.75 -16.24
N GLU A 142 3.64 -7.41 -17.33
CA GLU A 142 3.74 -8.24 -18.55
C GLU A 142 2.37 -8.77 -19.05
N GLY A 143 1.35 -7.92 -19.06
CA GLY A 143 0.02 -8.26 -19.57
C GLY A 143 -0.87 -9.05 -18.60
N ASN A 144 -0.40 -9.31 -17.38
CA ASN A 144 -1.08 -10.17 -16.42
C ASN A 144 -1.39 -9.43 -15.11
N TYR A 145 -2.60 -9.61 -14.60
CA TYR A 145 -2.93 -9.20 -13.24
C TYR A 145 -2.32 -10.18 -12.24
N THR A 146 -1.83 -9.65 -11.12
CA THR A 146 -1.46 -10.49 -9.98
C THR A 146 -2.69 -11.07 -9.31
N GLU A 147 -2.54 -12.21 -8.64
CA GLU A 147 -3.60 -12.88 -7.88
C GLU A 147 -3.19 -13.07 -6.42
N ASN A 148 -4.13 -13.55 -5.59
CA ASN A 148 -3.89 -13.92 -4.19
C ASN A 148 -3.23 -12.79 -3.38
N LEU A 149 -3.65 -11.53 -3.54
CA LEU A 149 -2.99 -10.40 -2.87
C LEU A 149 -3.18 -10.44 -1.35
N MET A 150 -2.08 -10.27 -0.61
CA MET A 150 -2.03 -10.31 0.84
C MET A 150 -1.03 -9.31 1.38
N PHE A 151 -1.48 -8.37 2.22
CA PHE A 151 -0.63 -7.39 2.87
C PHE A 151 -0.30 -7.83 4.29
N CYS A 152 0.99 -7.81 4.67
CA CYS A 152 1.42 -8.12 6.03
C CYS A 152 2.19 -6.92 6.63
N PRO A 153 1.49 -6.05 7.39
CA PRO A 153 2.10 -4.88 8.03
C PRO A 153 3.16 -5.29 9.06
N GLY A 154 4.32 -4.64 9.00
CA GLY A 154 5.47 -4.93 9.86
C GLY A 154 6.08 -6.32 9.69
N TYR A 155 5.82 -7.00 8.57
CA TYR A 155 6.37 -8.34 8.33
C TYR A 155 7.90 -8.34 8.33
N ASN A 156 8.49 -9.28 9.05
CA ASN A 156 9.94 -9.43 9.17
C ASN A 156 10.34 -10.91 9.10
N ASN A 157 10.87 -11.34 7.95
CA ASN A 157 11.45 -12.68 7.74
C ASN A 157 10.62 -13.84 8.31
N GLY A 158 9.33 -13.90 7.95
CA GLY A 158 8.41 -14.97 8.41
C GLY A 158 7.66 -14.64 9.70
N THR A 159 7.91 -13.49 10.31
CA THR A 159 7.21 -13.01 11.51
C THR A 159 6.12 -12.03 11.11
N GLU A 160 4.87 -12.35 11.45
CA GLU A 160 3.71 -11.45 11.30
C GLU A 160 3.58 -10.57 12.55
N SER A 161 3.12 -9.33 12.39
CA SER A 161 2.76 -8.47 13.53
C SER A 161 1.42 -8.92 14.16
N PHE A 162 0.97 -8.25 15.22
CA PHE A 162 -0.33 -8.54 15.85
C PHE A 162 -1.53 -8.29 14.90
N LEU A 163 -1.34 -7.51 13.83
CA LEU A 163 -2.33 -7.29 12.79
C LEU A 163 -2.46 -8.49 11.83
N GLY A 164 -1.51 -9.42 11.87
CA GLY A 164 -1.46 -10.59 11.01
C GLY A 164 -1.31 -10.21 9.53
N LYS A 165 -1.94 -11.02 8.68
CA LYS A 165 -2.03 -10.79 7.23
C LYS A 165 -3.44 -10.36 6.85
N ILE A 166 -3.52 -9.39 5.94
CA ILE A 166 -4.75 -8.68 5.56
C ILE A 166 -4.95 -8.82 4.06
N ALA A 167 -6.07 -9.41 3.64
CA ALA A 167 -6.36 -9.58 2.22
C ALA A 167 -6.66 -8.24 1.53
N ILE A 168 -6.44 -8.17 0.22
CA ILE A 168 -6.82 -7.02 -0.61
C ILE A 168 -8.16 -7.32 -1.29
N ALA A 169 -9.18 -6.49 -1.03
CA ALA A 169 -10.51 -6.65 -1.63
C ALA A 169 -10.55 -6.17 -3.08
N ASN A 170 -9.95 -5.01 -3.35
CA ASN A 170 -9.81 -4.48 -4.70
C ASN A 170 -8.58 -3.58 -4.84
N THR A 171 -8.18 -3.37 -6.09
CA THR A 171 -7.09 -2.50 -6.49
C THR A 171 -7.60 -1.45 -7.48
N LYS A 172 -6.88 -0.33 -7.54
CA LYS A 172 -7.12 0.79 -8.46
C LYS A 172 -5.82 1.10 -9.20
N ILE A 173 -5.80 0.87 -10.50
CA ILE A 173 -4.62 1.00 -11.36
C ILE A 173 -4.92 2.04 -12.45
N PRO A 174 -4.05 3.04 -12.68
CA PRO A 174 -4.18 3.94 -13.83
C PRO A 174 -4.23 3.15 -15.14
N ASP A 175 -5.13 3.52 -16.04
CA ASP A 175 -5.20 2.92 -17.37
C ASP A 175 -3.94 3.20 -18.20
N THR A 176 -3.27 4.31 -17.94
CA THR A 176 -1.96 4.68 -18.48
C THR A 176 -0.88 3.65 -18.14
N TRP A 177 -0.90 3.06 -16.94
CA TRP A 177 0.00 1.95 -16.61
C TRP A 177 -0.25 0.74 -17.51
N ILE A 178 -1.52 0.34 -17.65
CA ILE A 178 -1.89 -0.87 -18.40
C ILE A 178 -1.58 -0.73 -19.90
N ASN A 179 -1.67 0.48 -20.45
CA ASN A 179 -1.59 0.72 -21.89
C ASN A 179 -0.24 1.29 -22.36
N SER A 180 0.51 1.98 -21.50
CA SER A 180 1.76 2.64 -21.88
C SER A 180 2.90 2.53 -20.86
N ASP A 181 2.75 1.73 -19.80
CA ASP A 181 3.72 1.61 -18.68
C ASP A 181 4.06 2.98 -18.03
N ASP A 182 3.14 3.94 -18.13
CA ASP A 182 3.23 5.24 -17.47
C ASP A 182 2.52 5.19 -16.10
N ASP A 183 2.77 6.15 -15.20
CA ASP A 183 2.05 6.26 -13.93
C ASP A 183 2.11 4.98 -13.04
N ASP A 184 3.32 4.55 -12.68
CA ASP A 184 3.58 3.34 -11.85
C ASP A 184 3.21 3.52 -10.36
N TYR A 185 1.95 3.88 -10.10
CA TYR A 185 1.36 3.99 -8.78
C TYR A 185 -0.03 3.34 -8.79
N ALA A 186 -0.43 2.76 -7.66
CA ALA A 186 -1.74 2.14 -7.56
C ALA A 186 -2.30 2.14 -6.13
N GLY A 187 -3.62 2.17 -6.04
CA GLY A 187 -4.37 2.12 -4.79
C GLY A 187 -4.78 0.70 -4.41
N LEU A 188 -4.81 0.44 -3.10
CA LEU A 188 -5.28 -0.80 -2.50
C LEU A 188 -6.50 -0.53 -1.61
N LYS A 189 -7.47 -1.44 -1.62
CA LYS A 189 -8.51 -1.54 -0.60
C LYS A 189 -8.28 -2.78 0.26
N PHE A 190 -7.97 -2.58 1.53
CA PHE A 190 -7.79 -3.67 2.48
C PHE A 190 -9.15 -4.24 2.89
N ASP A 191 -9.26 -5.57 2.91
CA ASP A 191 -10.36 -6.30 3.53
C ASP A 191 -10.11 -6.39 5.03
N PHE A 192 -10.45 -5.33 5.74
CA PHE A 192 -10.16 -5.19 7.16
C PHE A 192 -11.39 -4.68 7.90
N ASN A 193 -11.78 -5.38 8.97
CA ASN A 193 -12.89 -4.95 9.81
C ASN A 193 -12.43 -3.85 10.76
N GLY A 194 -13.05 -2.68 10.69
CA GLY A 194 -12.66 -1.49 11.45
C GLY A 194 -11.81 -0.53 10.60
N SER A 195 -10.79 0.08 11.22
CA SER A 195 -9.93 1.08 10.58
C SER A 195 -8.47 0.68 10.73
N LEU A 196 -7.88 0.19 9.64
CA LEU A 196 -6.49 -0.26 9.60
C LEU A 196 -5.55 0.91 9.88
N GLN A 197 -5.80 2.10 9.32
CA GLN A 197 -4.95 3.27 9.58
C GLN A 197 -4.87 3.66 11.06
N ARG A 198 -5.91 3.38 11.87
CA ARG A 198 -5.87 3.63 13.31
C ARG A 198 -5.07 2.60 14.09
N GLN A 199 -4.95 1.37 13.57
CA GLN A 199 -4.23 0.29 14.26
C GLN A 199 -2.77 0.17 13.78
N ALA A 200 -2.53 0.41 12.50
CA ALA A 200 -1.22 0.33 11.87
C ALA A 200 -0.50 1.69 11.80
N GLY A 201 -1.21 2.80 12.01
CA GLY A 201 -0.77 4.11 11.53
C GLY A 201 -0.96 4.27 10.03
N SER A 202 -0.65 5.46 9.50
CA SER A 202 -0.75 5.76 8.06
C SER A 202 0.09 6.96 7.67
N PHE A 203 0.36 7.07 6.37
CA PHE A 203 0.95 8.27 5.77
C PHE A 203 -0.16 9.21 5.25
N SER A 204 0.05 10.52 5.36
CA SER A 204 -0.86 11.55 4.83
C SER A 204 -0.10 12.66 4.11
N GLY A 205 -0.76 13.36 3.20
CA GLY A 205 -0.31 14.67 2.76
C GLY A 205 -0.43 15.71 3.88
N VAL A 206 0.40 16.74 3.82
CA VAL A 206 0.34 17.93 4.68
C VAL A 206 -0.59 18.99 4.11
#